data_AF-A0A328BLL4-F1
#
_entry.id   AF-A0A328BLL4-F1
#
_cell.length_a   1.000
_cell.length_b   1.000
_cell.length_c   1.000
_cell.angle_alpha   90.00
_cell.angle_beta   90.00
_cell.angle_gamma   90.00
#
_symmetry.space_group_name_H-M   'P 1'
#
loop_
_entity.id
_entity.type
_entity.pdbx_description
1 polymer ?
#
loop_
_entity_poly.entity_id
_entity_poly.type
_entity_poly.pdbx_seq_one_letter_code
_entity_poly.pdbx_strand_id
1 'polypeptide(L)'
;MTSPTSPAEADVLIIGAGLAGLVAACELTDAGRRVLLLDQEPEQNLGGQAFWSFGGLLLVDSPEQRRLGIRDSYELAWQDWLGTAGFDREEDHWPRRWAEAYVQFAAGEKRSWLRRRGIRFFPVVGWAERGGYGALGPGNSVPRFHVTWGTGPAVVAPFVERVRDAARRGLLTFKFRHRVSELLVQGGAVVGAGGEVLAPSEAERGQPTSREVVGDFTFRAQAVIVTAGGIGANHELVRQNWPARLGEPPRRLLSGVPAHVDGRMLGITERAGGRIINPDRMWHYTEGIANWAPIWPQHGIRILPGPSSLWLDARGRRLPGPLYPGFDTLGTLQHLMHTGYDYSWFVLTQKIIRKEFALSGSEQNPDLTNKSVLQTFGRVRGGVPGPVASFMQHGADFVVRESLPALVEGMNALAGGEPLIELAALEREIRARDAQLTNPFGKDGQITAIRGARAYLGDRLIRTAPPHRLLDPAAGPLIAVRLNILTRKTLGGLQTDLSSRVLGADGQPVPGLYAAGEVAGFGGGGMHGYRALEGTFLGGCIFSGRAAGRAAAGAS
;
A
#
# COMPACT_ATOMS: atom_id res chain seq x y z
N MET A 1 -30.12 41.57 -8.44
CA MET A 1 -30.09 40.85 -9.73
C MET A 1 -29.30 39.57 -9.53
N THR A 2 -29.98 38.45 -9.31
CA THR A 2 -29.35 37.12 -9.22
C THR A 2 -29.03 36.65 -10.63
N SER A 3 -27.74 36.49 -10.94
CA SER A 3 -27.29 35.83 -12.18
C SER A 3 -27.98 34.46 -12.32
N PRO A 4 -28.48 34.07 -13.51
CA PRO A 4 -29.05 32.75 -13.70
C PRO A 4 -27.96 31.70 -13.40
N THR A 5 -28.20 30.86 -12.41
CA THR A 5 -27.35 29.71 -12.09
C THR A 5 -27.27 28.82 -13.32
N SER A 6 -26.08 28.72 -13.92
CA SER A 6 -25.80 27.78 -15.01
C SER A 6 -26.26 26.37 -14.61
N PRO A 7 -26.91 25.61 -15.51
CA PRO A 7 -27.39 24.26 -15.21
C PRO A 7 -26.24 23.33 -14.81
N ALA A 8 -26.51 22.37 -13.93
CA ALA A 8 -25.52 21.36 -13.53
C ALA A 8 -25.11 20.50 -14.73
N GLU A 9 -23.80 20.36 -14.93
CA GLU A 9 -23.23 19.65 -16.08
C GLU A 9 -23.27 18.13 -15.90
N ALA A 10 -23.28 17.68 -14.65
CA ALA A 10 -23.45 16.29 -14.27
C ALA A 10 -24.28 16.20 -12.99
N ASP A 11 -24.77 15.00 -12.69
CA ASP A 11 -25.43 14.75 -11.42
C ASP A 11 -24.35 14.65 -10.32
N VAL A 12 -23.24 13.97 -10.62
CA VAL A 12 -22.12 13.79 -9.68
C VAL A 12 -20.77 14.08 -10.35
N LEU A 13 -19.94 14.86 -9.65
CA LEU A 13 -18.54 15.13 -10.00
C LEU A 13 -17.63 14.21 -9.17
N ILE A 14 -16.66 13.54 -9.81
CA ILE A 14 -15.65 12.73 -9.13
C ILE A 14 -14.27 13.32 -9.40
N ILE A 15 -13.48 13.54 -8.36
CA ILE A 15 -12.13 14.11 -8.43
C ILE A 15 -11.10 13.02 -8.12
N GLY A 16 -10.43 12.54 -9.17
CA GLY A 16 -9.40 11.51 -9.12
C GLY A 16 -9.88 10.18 -9.68
N ALA A 17 -9.29 9.74 -10.78
CA ALA A 17 -9.60 8.50 -11.49
C ALA A 17 -8.77 7.29 -10.99
N GLY A 18 -8.47 7.28 -9.68
CA GLY A 18 -7.94 6.13 -8.97
C GLY A 18 -9.00 5.04 -8.74
N LEU A 19 -8.61 3.90 -8.17
CA LEU A 19 -9.52 2.77 -7.92
C LEU A 19 -10.82 3.14 -7.19
N ALA A 20 -10.75 3.98 -6.14
CA ALA A 20 -11.94 4.41 -5.41
C ALA A 20 -12.92 5.21 -6.29
N GLY A 21 -12.39 6.14 -7.10
CA GLY A 21 -13.19 6.95 -8.04
C GLY A 21 -13.81 6.11 -9.15
N LEU A 22 -13.06 5.15 -9.69
CA LEU A 22 -13.59 4.22 -10.70
C LEU A 22 -14.70 3.32 -10.15
N VAL A 23 -14.58 2.86 -8.90
CA VAL A 23 -15.62 2.06 -8.24
C VAL A 23 -16.86 2.91 -7.97
N ALA A 24 -16.69 4.14 -7.48
CA ALA A 24 -17.80 5.07 -7.25
C ALA A 24 -18.53 5.39 -8.57
N ALA A 25 -17.77 5.69 -9.63
CA ALA A 25 -18.31 5.92 -10.97
C ALA A 25 -19.14 4.73 -11.46
N CYS A 26 -18.67 3.49 -11.29
CA CYS A 26 -19.44 2.31 -11.67
C CYS A 26 -20.78 2.23 -10.94
N GLU A 27 -20.80 2.41 -9.62
CA GLU A 27 -22.07 2.34 -8.86
C GLU A 27 -23.04 3.47 -9.25
N LEU A 28 -22.52 4.67 -9.54
CA LEU A 28 -23.32 5.81 -10.02
C LEU A 28 -23.91 5.57 -11.41
N THR A 29 -23.11 5.09 -12.36
CA THR A 29 -23.56 4.83 -13.74
C THR A 29 -24.46 3.60 -13.82
N ASP A 30 -24.26 2.60 -12.95
CA ASP A 30 -25.18 1.47 -12.79
C ASP A 30 -26.55 1.93 -12.26
N ALA A 31 -26.58 3.02 -11.49
CA ALA A 31 -27.79 3.71 -11.03
C ALA A 31 -28.34 4.75 -12.04
N GLY A 32 -27.77 4.84 -13.24
CA GLY A 32 -28.23 5.74 -14.31
C GLY A 32 -27.88 7.23 -14.12
N ARG A 33 -26.99 7.56 -13.18
CA ARG A 33 -26.54 8.94 -12.95
C ARG A 33 -25.50 9.38 -13.99
N ARG A 34 -25.55 10.66 -14.37
CA ARG A 34 -24.53 11.31 -15.21
C ARG A 34 -23.35 11.71 -14.36
N VAL A 35 -22.16 11.26 -14.75
CA VAL A 35 -20.92 11.43 -13.99
C VAL A 35 -19.90 12.24 -14.79
N LEU A 36 -19.27 13.21 -14.13
CA LEU A 36 -18.08 13.89 -14.65
C LEU A 36 -16.87 13.46 -13.82
N LEU A 37 -15.91 12.77 -14.44
CA LEU A 37 -14.73 12.23 -13.76
C LEU A 37 -13.47 13.03 -14.16
N LEU A 38 -12.91 13.76 -13.20
CA LEU A 38 -11.74 14.61 -13.38
C LEU A 38 -10.48 13.89 -12.91
N ASP A 39 -9.39 14.10 -13.64
CA ASP A 39 -8.06 13.73 -13.16
C ASP A 39 -7.02 14.72 -13.71
N GLN A 40 -6.02 15.06 -12.92
CA GLN A 40 -4.90 15.89 -13.39
C GLN A 40 -3.98 15.12 -14.34
N GLU A 41 -3.98 13.80 -14.25
CA GLU A 41 -3.19 12.91 -15.10
C GLU A 41 -3.90 12.59 -16.43
N PRO A 42 -3.14 12.22 -17.47
CA PRO A 42 -3.69 11.77 -18.74
C PRO A 42 -4.29 10.35 -18.62
N GLU A 43 -5.07 9.94 -19.62
CA GLU A 43 -5.87 8.69 -19.61
C GLU A 43 -5.06 7.45 -19.27
N GLN A 44 -3.81 7.35 -19.73
CA GLN A 44 -2.92 6.24 -19.46
C GLN A 44 -2.62 6.05 -17.96
N ASN A 45 -3.03 6.95 -17.07
CA ASN A 45 -2.92 6.79 -15.62
C ASN A 45 -4.21 6.31 -14.93
N LEU A 46 -5.28 5.98 -15.67
CA LEU A 46 -6.51 5.40 -15.10
C LEU A 46 -6.22 4.26 -14.11
N GLY A 47 -6.83 4.32 -12.92
CA GLY A 47 -6.55 3.44 -11.78
C GLY A 47 -5.52 4.00 -10.80
N GLY A 48 -4.77 5.03 -11.19
CA GLY A 48 -3.74 5.69 -10.39
C GLY A 48 -2.76 4.69 -9.77
N GLN A 49 -2.40 4.94 -8.52
CA GLN A 49 -1.49 4.07 -7.77
C GLN A 49 -1.95 2.61 -7.57
N ALA A 50 -3.25 2.31 -7.71
CA ALA A 50 -3.75 0.94 -7.56
C ALA A 50 -3.25 0.02 -8.69
N PHE A 51 -3.00 0.59 -9.87
CA PHE A 51 -2.42 -0.13 -11.02
C PHE A 51 -1.07 -0.76 -10.65
N TRP A 52 -0.21 -0.02 -9.97
CA TRP A 52 1.15 -0.44 -9.60
C TRP A 52 1.21 -1.45 -8.45
N SER A 53 0.06 -1.81 -7.87
CA SER A 53 0.03 -2.66 -6.68
C SER A 53 0.31 -4.14 -7.02
N PHE A 54 0.77 -4.88 -6.02
CA PHE A 54 0.84 -6.35 -6.10
C PHE A 54 -0.55 -7.04 -6.14
N GLY A 55 -1.65 -6.28 -6.05
CA GLY A 55 -3.02 -6.80 -6.19
C GLY A 55 -3.55 -7.61 -5.01
N GLY A 56 -2.96 -7.44 -3.83
CA GLY A 56 -3.38 -8.13 -2.61
C GLY A 56 -4.68 -7.59 -2.01
N LEU A 57 -5.57 -8.50 -1.62
CA LEU A 57 -6.87 -8.21 -1.03
C LEU A 57 -7.09 -9.07 0.23
N LEU A 58 -7.51 -8.44 1.32
CA LEU A 58 -7.91 -9.13 2.54
C LEU A 58 -9.29 -9.79 2.32
N LEU A 59 -9.36 -11.10 2.56
CA LEU A 59 -10.61 -11.86 2.66
C LEU A 59 -10.55 -12.69 3.94
N VAL A 60 -11.72 -12.95 4.52
CA VAL A 60 -11.86 -13.70 5.78
C VAL A 60 -12.70 -14.95 5.49
N ASP A 61 -12.28 -16.07 6.06
CA ASP A 61 -12.91 -17.40 5.92
C ASP A 61 -13.26 -17.82 4.47
N SER A 62 -12.36 -17.49 3.55
CA SER A 62 -12.55 -17.71 2.11
C SER A 62 -12.43 -19.20 1.72
N PRO A 63 -13.03 -19.62 0.58
CA PRO A 63 -12.78 -20.95 0.01
C PRO A 63 -11.30 -21.23 -0.24
N GLU A 64 -10.49 -20.23 -0.60
CA GLU A 64 -9.05 -20.36 -0.78
C GLU A 64 -8.35 -20.68 0.55
N GLN A 65 -8.75 -20.03 1.65
CA GLN A 65 -8.23 -20.32 3.00
C GLN A 65 -8.59 -21.75 3.43
N ARG A 66 -9.85 -22.14 3.32
CA ARG A 66 -10.32 -23.48 3.73
C ARG A 66 -9.62 -24.61 2.96
N ARG A 67 -9.39 -24.43 1.65
CA ARG A 67 -8.66 -25.38 0.80
C ARG A 67 -7.22 -25.61 1.26
N LEU A 68 -6.61 -24.63 1.93
CA LEU A 68 -5.26 -24.72 2.48
C LEU A 68 -5.26 -25.11 3.97
N GLY A 69 -6.42 -25.50 4.52
CA GLY A 69 -6.56 -25.90 5.92
C GLY A 69 -6.55 -24.72 6.91
N ILE A 70 -6.64 -23.49 6.43
CA ILE A 70 -6.72 -22.30 7.29
C ILE A 70 -8.14 -22.21 7.85
N ARG A 71 -8.24 -22.18 9.19
CA ARG A 71 -9.48 -21.92 9.91
C ARG A 71 -9.49 -20.46 10.32
N ASP A 72 -10.48 -19.72 9.85
CA ASP A 72 -10.60 -18.29 10.05
C ASP A 72 -12.06 -17.93 10.39
N SER A 73 -12.28 -16.75 10.96
CA SER A 73 -13.62 -16.25 11.29
C SER A 73 -13.63 -14.72 11.34
N TYR A 74 -14.84 -14.16 11.32
CA TYR A 74 -15.05 -12.72 11.52
C TYR A 74 -14.46 -12.25 12.86
N GLU A 75 -14.71 -12.99 13.94
CA GLU A 75 -14.29 -12.66 15.30
C GLU A 75 -12.78 -12.61 15.42
N LEU A 76 -12.08 -13.59 14.84
CA LEU A 76 -10.62 -13.62 14.84
C LEU A 76 -10.05 -12.46 14.00
N ALA A 77 -10.62 -12.20 12.82
CA ALA A 77 -10.20 -11.09 11.98
C ALA A 77 -10.46 -9.72 12.64
N TRP A 78 -11.54 -9.60 13.40
CA TRP A 78 -11.87 -8.39 14.14
C TRP A 78 -10.96 -8.17 15.34
N GLN A 79 -10.63 -9.23 16.09
CA GLN A 79 -9.63 -9.17 17.17
C GLN A 79 -8.27 -8.70 16.63
N ASP A 80 -7.80 -9.32 15.54
CA ASP A 80 -6.54 -8.93 14.88
C ASP A 80 -6.57 -7.47 14.41
N TRP A 81 -7.72 -7.01 13.89
CA TRP A 81 -7.89 -5.60 13.50
C TRP A 81 -7.77 -4.66 14.69
N LEU A 82 -8.43 -4.94 15.80
CA LEU A 82 -8.39 -4.11 17.01
C LEU A 82 -6.97 -4.04 17.60
N GLY A 83 -6.29 -5.18 17.72
CA GLY A 83 -4.91 -5.25 18.21
C GLY A 83 -3.90 -4.54 17.30
N THR A 84 -4.19 -4.51 15.99
CA THR A 84 -3.35 -3.82 15.00
C THR A 84 -3.60 -2.32 14.97
N ALA A 85 -4.87 -1.92 14.96
CA ALA A 85 -5.25 -0.54 14.74
C ALA A 85 -4.92 0.37 15.93
N GLY A 86 -5.14 -0.10 17.16
CA GLY A 86 -4.95 0.71 18.36
C GLY A 86 -5.83 1.96 18.36
N PHE A 87 -7.15 1.79 18.23
CA PHE A 87 -8.12 2.90 18.26
C PHE A 87 -8.23 3.49 19.68
N ASP A 88 -7.30 4.39 20.02
CA ASP A 88 -7.09 4.94 21.36
C ASP A 88 -7.39 6.45 21.48
N ARG A 89 -7.83 7.11 20.40
CA ARG A 89 -8.17 8.53 20.40
C ARG A 89 -9.67 8.77 20.28
N GLU A 90 -10.14 9.93 20.73
CA GLU A 90 -11.57 10.32 20.59
C GLU A 90 -12.00 10.41 19.12
N GLU A 91 -11.08 10.83 18.24
CA GLU A 91 -11.30 10.92 16.80
C GLU A 91 -11.55 9.55 16.13
N ASP A 92 -11.32 8.43 16.84
CA ASP A 92 -11.43 7.08 16.30
C ASP A 92 -12.86 6.53 16.23
N HIS A 93 -13.88 7.32 16.60
CA HIS A 93 -15.28 6.92 16.47
C HIS A 93 -15.61 6.40 15.05
N TRP A 94 -15.42 7.23 14.02
CA TRP A 94 -15.70 6.83 12.64
C TRP A 94 -14.67 5.84 12.07
N PRO A 95 -13.35 6.01 12.28
CA PRO A 95 -12.35 4.99 11.95
C PRO A 95 -12.72 3.57 12.39
N ARG A 96 -13.15 3.39 13.65
CA ARG A 96 -13.52 2.07 14.18
C ARG A 96 -14.76 1.49 13.52
N ARG A 97 -15.79 2.32 13.25
CA ARG A 97 -17.01 1.86 12.56
C ARG A 97 -16.73 1.45 11.12
N TRP A 98 -15.88 2.20 10.43
CA TRP A 98 -15.44 1.86 9.08
C TRP A 98 -14.64 0.56 9.05
N ALA A 99 -13.74 0.36 10.02
CA ALA A 99 -13.00 -0.87 10.19
C ALA A 99 -13.93 -2.08 10.36
N GLU A 100 -14.88 -2.00 11.29
CA GLU A 100 -15.83 -3.08 11.57
C GLU A 100 -16.66 -3.42 10.32
N ALA A 101 -17.21 -2.41 9.65
CA ALA A 101 -17.97 -2.59 8.42
C ALA A 101 -17.13 -3.19 7.28
N TYR A 102 -15.85 -2.82 7.18
CA TYR A 102 -14.93 -3.39 6.21
C TYR A 102 -14.63 -4.87 6.50
N VAL A 103 -14.41 -5.24 7.77
CA VAL A 103 -14.17 -6.65 8.15
C VAL A 103 -15.42 -7.48 7.87
N GLN A 104 -16.62 -6.97 8.16
CA GLN A 104 -17.89 -7.61 7.79
C GLN A 104 -18.00 -7.81 6.27
N PHE A 105 -17.65 -6.78 5.48
CA PHE A 105 -17.63 -6.89 4.02
C PHE A 105 -16.63 -7.97 3.56
N ALA A 106 -15.44 -8.02 4.16
CA ALA A 106 -14.38 -8.97 3.82
C ALA A 106 -14.71 -10.43 4.20
N ALA A 107 -15.45 -10.64 5.29
CA ALA A 107 -15.97 -11.94 5.72
C ALA A 107 -17.24 -12.35 4.98
N GLY A 108 -18.01 -11.38 4.49
CA GLY A 108 -19.26 -11.60 3.77
C GLY A 108 -19.11 -11.51 2.26
N GLU A 109 -19.80 -10.54 1.67
CA GLU A 109 -20.07 -10.54 0.23
C GLU A 109 -18.85 -10.20 -0.65
N LYS A 110 -17.78 -9.60 -0.12
CA LYS A 110 -16.65 -9.02 -0.90
C LYS A 110 -16.12 -9.99 -1.96
N ARG A 111 -15.81 -11.23 -1.57
CA ARG A 111 -15.26 -12.22 -2.50
C ARG A 111 -16.21 -12.48 -3.67
N SER A 112 -17.48 -12.73 -3.38
CA SER A 112 -18.49 -13.02 -4.42
C SER A 112 -18.70 -11.81 -5.34
N TRP A 113 -18.73 -10.61 -4.76
CA TRP A 113 -18.92 -9.34 -5.46
C TRP A 113 -17.76 -9.05 -6.43
N LEU A 114 -16.52 -9.29 -5.99
CA LEU A 114 -15.32 -9.18 -6.82
C LEU A 114 -15.33 -10.22 -7.96
N ARG A 115 -15.70 -11.48 -7.66
CA ARG A 115 -15.76 -12.53 -8.69
C ARG A 115 -16.81 -12.27 -9.78
N ARG A 116 -17.94 -11.66 -9.44
CA ARG A 116 -18.97 -11.22 -10.41
C ARG A 116 -18.46 -10.10 -11.33
N ARG A 117 -17.44 -9.36 -10.90
CA ARG A 117 -16.73 -8.34 -11.69
C ARG A 117 -15.49 -8.89 -12.38
N GLY A 118 -15.35 -10.21 -12.53
CA GLY A 118 -14.24 -10.81 -13.27
C GLY A 118 -12.91 -10.91 -12.50
N ILE A 119 -12.84 -10.44 -11.25
CA ILE A 119 -11.64 -10.58 -10.42
C ILE A 119 -11.47 -12.06 -10.01
N ARG A 120 -10.24 -12.54 -10.12
CA ARG A 120 -9.81 -13.92 -9.81
C ARG A 120 -8.59 -13.87 -8.91
N PHE A 121 -8.42 -14.89 -8.07
CA PHE A 121 -7.36 -14.95 -7.08
C PHE A 121 -6.37 -16.07 -7.40
N PHE A 122 -5.10 -15.82 -7.10
CA PHE A 122 -4.09 -16.84 -7.01
C PHE A 122 -4.45 -17.81 -5.86
N PRO A 123 -4.27 -19.13 -6.02
CA PRO A 123 -4.80 -20.11 -5.07
C PRO A 123 -4.08 -20.13 -3.72
N VAL A 124 -2.82 -19.65 -3.63
CA VAL A 124 -2.08 -19.61 -2.37
C VAL A 124 -2.37 -18.30 -1.63
N VAL A 125 -2.81 -18.42 -0.38
CA VAL A 125 -3.06 -17.27 0.51
C VAL A 125 -1.75 -16.89 1.21
N GLY A 126 -1.36 -15.63 1.13
CA GLY A 126 -0.16 -15.11 1.76
C GLY A 126 -0.36 -14.72 3.22
N TRP A 127 0.75 -14.66 3.96
CA TRP A 127 0.81 -14.18 5.34
C TRP A 127 1.98 -13.20 5.46
N ALA A 128 1.73 -11.96 5.03
CA ALA A 128 2.79 -10.98 4.79
C ALA A 128 3.30 -10.32 6.08
N GLU A 129 2.42 -10.11 7.05
CA GLU A 129 2.76 -9.52 8.35
C GLU A 129 2.15 -10.35 9.49
N ARG A 130 2.98 -10.77 10.45
CA ARG A 130 2.62 -11.75 11.48
C ARG A 130 2.43 -11.18 12.88
N GLY A 131 2.97 -10.00 13.17
CA GLY A 131 3.00 -9.47 14.52
C GLY A 131 4.13 -10.05 15.37
N GLY A 132 3.86 -10.25 16.66
CA GLY A 132 4.79 -10.94 17.57
C GLY A 132 4.76 -10.51 19.04
N TYR A 133 3.85 -9.63 19.43
CA TYR A 133 3.73 -9.10 20.80
C TYR A 133 2.64 -9.80 21.65
N GLY A 134 2.30 -11.05 21.29
CA GLY A 134 1.20 -11.80 21.90
C GLY A 134 -0.10 -11.74 21.08
N ALA A 135 -1.13 -12.46 21.53
CA ALA A 135 -2.37 -12.69 20.77
C ALA A 135 -3.29 -11.47 20.62
N LEU A 136 -3.07 -10.42 21.41
CA LEU A 136 -3.77 -9.14 21.32
C LEU A 136 -2.92 -8.04 20.66
N GLY A 137 -1.69 -8.40 20.23
CA GLY A 137 -0.79 -7.48 19.54
C GLY A 137 -1.16 -7.28 18.07
N PRO A 138 -0.38 -6.46 17.34
CA PRO A 138 -0.60 -6.24 15.91
C PRO A 138 -0.31 -7.48 15.09
N GLY A 139 -0.86 -7.54 13.87
CA GLY A 139 -0.61 -8.59 12.87
C GLY A 139 -1.82 -9.51 12.64
N ASN A 140 -1.76 -10.34 11.58
CA ASN A 140 -2.78 -11.36 11.34
C ASN A 140 -2.43 -12.67 12.06
N SER A 141 -3.40 -13.24 12.77
CA SER A 141 -3.29 -14.56 13.41
C SER A 141 -3.21 -15.72 12.40
N VAL A 142 -3.79 -15.54 11.21
CA VAL A 142 -3.79 -16.52 10.11
C VAL A 142 -3.59 -15.84 8.76
N PRO A 143 -3.16 -16.56 7.69
CA PRO A 143 -3.01 -15.97 6.36
C PRO A 143 -4.33 -15.40 5.81
N ARG A 144 -4.34 -14.11 5.43
CA ARG A 144 -5.50 -13.43 4.81
C ARG A 144 -5.17 -12.64 3.53
N PHE A 145 -3.94 -12.70 3.04
CA PHE A 145 -3.51 -11.93 1.87
C PHE A 145 -3.78 -12.67 0.55
N HIS A 146 -4.87 -12.30 -0.14
CA HIS A 146 -5.24 -12.93 -1.40
C HIS A 146 -4.73 -12.12 -2.58
N VAL A 147 -3.79 -12.67 -3.35
CA VAL A 147 -3.22 -12.00 -4.52
C VAL A 147 -4.16 -12.16 -5.71
N THR A 148 -4.51 -11.06 -6.36
CA THR A 148 -5.30 -11.09 -7.60
C THR A 148 -4.46 -11.65 -8.76
N TRP A 149 -5.05 -12.54 -9.55
CA TRP A 149 -4.43 -13.07 -10.77
C TRP A 149 -4.37 -11.96 -11.83
N GLY A 150 -3.16 -11.46 -12.12
CA GLY A 150 -2.94 -10.23 -12.88
C GLY A 150 -2.65 -8.97 -12.03
N THR A 151 -2.37 -9.13 -10.73
CA THR A 151 -1.94 -8.09 -9.77
C THR A 151 -2.84 -6.83 -9.80
N GLY A 152 -2.28 -5.65 -9.52
CA GLY A 152 -3.00 -4.37 -9.53
C GLY A 152 -3.74 -4.06 -10.83
N PRO A 153 -3.16 -4.30 -12.03
CA PRO A 153 -3.85 -4.08 -13.29
C PRO A 153 -5.15 -4.89 -13.40
N ALA A 154 -5.18 -6.15 -12.96
CA ALA A 154 -6.39 -6.97 -12.97
C ALA A 154 -7.41 -6.60 -11.89
N VAL A 155 -7.01 -5.90 -10.82
CA VAL A 155 -7.95 -5.30 -9.86
C VAL A 155 -8.66 -4.09 -10.50
N VAL A 156 -7.93 -3.29 -11.27
CA VAL A 156 -8.41 -2.04 -11.88
C VAL A 156 -9.23 -2.30 -13.15
N ALA A 157 -8.80 -3.23 -14.01
CA ALA A 157 -9.33 -3.42 -15.35
C ALA A 157 -10.86 -3.54 -15.44
N PRO A 158 -11.56 -4.32 -14.59
CA PRO A 158 -13.01 -4.45 -14.69
C PRO A 158 -13.76 -3.14 -14.45
N PHE A 159 -13.21 -2.25 -13.62
CA PHE A 159 -13.81 -0.94 -13.37
C PHE A 159 -13.54 0.02 -14.53
N VAL A 160 -12.32 0.00 -15.08
CA VAL A 160 -11.95 0.79 -16.28
C VAL A 160 -12.84 0.42 -17.47
N GLU A 161 -13.04 -0.87 -17.73
CA GLU A 161 -13.89 -1.34 -18.82
C GLU A 161 -15.33 -0.83 -18.68
N ARG A 162 -15.88 -0.87 -17.46
CA ARG A 162 -17.24 -0.39 -17.16
C ARG A 162 -17.38 1.12 -17.29
N VAL A 163 -16.45 1.91 -16.78
CA VAL A 163 -16.54 3.38 -16.92
C VAL A 163 -16.36 3.82 -18.37
N ARG A 164 -15.55 3.11 -19.16
CA ARG A 164 -15.45 3.32 -20.62
C ARG A 164 -16.75 2.96 -21.33
N ASP A 165 -17.43 1.91 -20.90
CA ASP A 165 -18.76 1.57 -21.41
C ASP A 165 -19.80 2.63 -21.07
N ALA A 166 -19.82 3.10 -19.82
CA ALA A 166 -20.68 4.20 -19.40
C ALA A 166 -20.40 5.47 -20.22
N ALA A 167 -19.14 5.74 -20.56
CA ALA A 167 -18.80 6.87 -21.42
C ALA A 167 -19.34 6.72 -22.84
N ARG A 168 -19.22 5.53 -23.45
CA ARG A 168 -19.86 5.24 -24.75
C ARG A 168 -21.38 5.39 -24.71
N ARG A 169 -22.00 5.10 -23.56
CA ARG A 169 -23.44 5.27 -23.31
C ARG A 169 -23.85 6.72 -22.96
N GLY A 170 -22.91 7.65 -22.91
CA GLY A 170 -23.17 9.05 -22.54
C GLY A 170 -23.47 9.28 -21.05
N LEU A 171 -23.26 8.29 -20.19
CA LEU A 171 -23.46 8.40 -18.73
C LEU A 171 -22.22 8.92 -17.99
N LEU A 172 -21.04 8.85 -18.61
CA LEU A 172 -19.80 9.32 -18.00
C LEU A 172 -18.98 10.15 -18.97
N THR A 173 -18.49 11.30 -18.51
CA THR A 173 -17.53 12.12 -19.26
C THR A 173 -16.21 12.16 -18.51
N PHE A 174 -15.12 11.83 -19.19
CA PHE A 174 -13.78 11.99 -18.66
C PHE A 174 -13.27 13.42 -18.90
N LYS A 175 -12.63 14.00 -17.89
CA LYS A 175 -11.92 15.27 -17.94
C LYS A 175 -10.50 15.06 -17.42
N PHE A 176 -9.71 14.39 -18.24
CA PHE A 176 -8.27 14.28 -18.01
C PHE A 176 -7.60 15.64 -18.12
N ARG A 177 -6.43 15.78 -17.50
CA ARG A 177 -5.69 17.05 -17.46
C ARG A 177 -6.47 18.20 -16.83
N HIS A 178 -7.42 17.90 -15.94
CA HIS A 178 -8.14 18.90 -15.15
C HIS A 178 -7.67 18.81 -13.69
N ARG A 179 -6.87 19.78 -13.28
CA ARG A 179 -6.32 19.88 -11.94
C ARG A 179 -7.21 20.78 -11.10
N VAL A 180 -7.94 20.18 -10.16
CA VAL A 180 -8.81 20.91 -9.23
C VAL A 180 -7.95 21.74 -8.28
N SER A 181 -8.34 23.01 -8.09
CA SER A 181 -7.72 23.93 -7.13
C SER A 181 -8.68 24.46 -6.07
N GLU A 182 -9.98 24.35 -6.31
CA GLU A 182 -11.03 24.73 -5.36
C GLU A 182 -12.30 23.87 -5.48
N LEU A 183 -13.06 23.80 -4.38
CA LEU A 183 -14.43 23.30 -4.38
C LEU A 183 -15.39 24.48 -4.28
N LEU A 184 -16.45 24.46 -5.08
CA LEU A 184 -17.44 25.55 -5.13
C LEU A 184 -18.43 25.36 -3.99
N VAL A 185 -18.51 26.34 -3.09
CA VAL A 185 -19.44 26.32 -1.95
C VAL A 185 -20.53 27.39 -2.14
N GLN A 186 -21.80 26.99 -2.10
CA GLN A 186 -22.94 27.88 -2.21
C GLN A 186 -23.98 27.51 -1.14
N GLY A 187 -24.34 28.48 -0.29
CA GLY A 187 -25.29 28.23 0.80
C GLY A 187 -24.84 27.15 1.78
N GLY A 188 -23.52 27.00 1.99
CA GLY A 188 -22.93 25.95 2.83
C GLY A 188 -22.83 24.56 2.18
N ALA A 189 -23.36 24.37 0.96
CA ALA A 189 -23.26 23.13 0.21
C ALA A 189 -22.14 23.18 -0.82
N VAL A 190 -21.41 22.08 -1.00
CA VAL A 190 -20.48 21.90 -2.12
C VAL A 190 -21.29 21.56 -3.37
N VAL A 191 -21.17 22.41 -4.39
CA VAL A 191 -21.99 22.35 -5.63
C VAL A 191 -21.15 22.18 -6.90
N GLY A 192 -19.86 21.87 -6.76
CA GLY A 192 -18.96 21.71 -7.89
C GLY A 192 -17.48 21.91 -7.53
N ALA A 193 -16.65 22.05 -8.57
CA ALA A 193 -15.22 22.33 -8.42
C ALA A 193 -14.71 23.22 -9.56
N GLY A 194 -13.64 23.95 -9.27
CA GLY A 194 -12.91 24.79 -10.21
C GLY A 194 -11.43 24.45 -10.22
N GLY A 195 -10.75 24.85 -11.30
CA GLY A 195 -9.30 24.82 -11.36
C GLY A 195 -8.74 24.95 -12.76
N GLU A 196 -7.57 24.34 -12.95
CA GLU A 196 -6.76 24.55 -14.15
C GLU A 196 -6.85 23.37 -15.11
N VAL A 197 -6.92 23.66 -16.41
CA VAL A 197 -6.69 22.71 -17.49
C VAL A 197 -5.19 22.69 -17.79
N LEU A 198 -4.58 21.51 -17.69
CA LEU A 198 -3.17 21.29 -17.95
C LEU A 198 -2.94 20.96 -19.43
N ALA A 199 -1.77 21.31 -19.95
CA ALA A 199 -1.35 20.91 -21.29
C ALA A 199 -1.46 19.38 -21.47
N PRO A 200 -1.85 18.88 -22.66
CA PRO A 200 -1.79 17.47 -23.00
C PRO A 200 -0.42 16.86 -22.71
N SER A 201 -0.38 15.55 -22.41
CA SER A 201 0.88 14.88 -22.10
C SER A 201 0.89 13.46 -22.66
N GLU A 202 1.95 13.15 -23.40
CA GLU A 202 2.23 11.81 -23.95
C GLU A 202 3.13 10.97 -23.03
N ALA A 203 3.45 11.47 -21.83
CA ALA A 203 4.30 10.76 -20.88
C ALA A 203 3.73 9.38 -20.54
N GLU A 204 4.58 8.36 -20.44
CA GLU A 204 4.10 7.03 -20.11
C GLU A 204 3.48 6.98 -18.70
N ARG A 205 2.68 5.94 -18.42
CA ARG A 205 2.04 5.75 -17.12
C ARG A 205 3.06 5.88 -15.98
N GLY A 206 2.72 6.66 -14.97
CA GLY A 206 3.54 6.87 -13.77
C GLY A 206 4.71 7.85 -13.93
N GLN A 207 5.12 8.18 -15.15
CA GLN A 207 6.14 9.21 -15.37
C GLN A 207 5.59 10.60 -15.03
N PRO A 208 6.47 11.56 -14.66
CA PRO A 208 6.05 12.95 -14.49
C PRO A 208 5.38 13.52 -15.74
N THR A 209 4.25 14.20 -15.57
CA THR A 209 3.52 14.87 -16.65
C THR A 209 3.66 16.40 -16.52
N SER A 210 3.48 17.13 -17.62
CA SER A 210 3.55 18.61 -17.62
C SER A 210 2.56 19.22 -16.62
N ARG A 211 2.97 20.30 -15.96
CA ARG A 211 2.11 21.12 -15.08
C ARG A 211 1.82 22.50 -15.65
N GLU A 212 2.15 22.71 -16.93
CA GLU A 212 1.79 23.90 -17.70
C GLU A 212 0.26 24.02 -17.78
N VAL A 213 -0.24 25.22 -17.47
CA VAL A 213 -1.66 25.57 -17.48
C VAL A 213 -2.01 26.18 -18.83
N VAL A 214 -3.05 25.67 -19.48
CA VAL A 214 -3.51 26.11 -20.82
C VAL A 214 -4.93 26.68 -20.79
N GLY A 215 -5.57 26.72 -19.62
CA GLY A 215 -6.89 27.31 -19.42
C GLY A 215 -7.43 27.00 -18.03
N ASP A 216 -8.64 27.48 -17.78
CA ASP A 216 -9.35 27.27 -16.52
C ASP A 216 -10.68 26.55 -16.77
N PHE A 217 -11.23 25.92 -15.73
CA PHE A 217 -12.55 25.31 -15.78
C PHE A 217 -13.32 25.58 -14.48
N THR A 218 -14.64 25.50 -14.59
CA THR A 218 -15.57 25.49 -13.47
C THR A 218 -16.70 24.55 -13.83
N PHE A 219 -16.91 23.52 -13.02
CA PHE A 219 -17.96 22.53 -13.25
C PHE A 219 -18.91 22.46 -12.06
N ARG A 220 -20.22 22.43 -12.34
CA ARG A 220 -21.27 22.28 -11.31
C ARG A 220 -21.89 20.87 -11.32
N ALA A 221 -22.16 20.34 -10.14
CA ALA A 221 -22.82 19.06 -9.90
C ALA A 221 -23.63 19.07 -8.60
N GLN A 222 -24.56 18.14 -8.43
CA GLN A 222 -25.36 18.02 -7.21
C GLN A 222 -24.54 17.44 -6.03
N ALA A 223 -23.54 16.63 -6.35
CA ALA A 223 -22.59 16.09 -5.38
C ALA A 223 -21.17 16.02 -5.95
N VAL A 224 -20.18 16.12 -5.06
CA VAL A 224 -18.76 15.98 -5.36
C VAL A 224 -18.16 14.85 -4.52
N ILE A 225 -17.48 13.91 -5.17
CA ILE A 225 -16.74 12.82 -4.52
C ILE A 225 -15.23 13.02 -4.73
N VAL A 226 -14.49 13.18 -3.63
CA VAL A 226 -13.03 13.32 -3.65
C VAL A 226 -12.37 11.94 -3.49
N THR A 227 -11.55 11.53 -4.48
CA THR A 227 -10.86 10.23 -4.53
C THR A 227 -9.40 10.36 -4.97
N ALA A 228 -8.74 11.46 -4.56
CA ALA A 228 -7.46 11.92 -5.09
C ALA A 228 -6.18 11.33 -4.43
N GLY A 229 -6.29 10.23 -3.69
CA GLY A 229 -5.12 9.58 -3.07
C GLY A 229 -4.59 10.27 -1.81
N GLY A 230 -3.39 9.90 -1.39
CA GLY A 230 -2.72 10.43 -0.19
C GLY A 230 -1.54 11.33 -0.53
N ILE A 231 -0.62 11.53 0.43
CA ILE A 231 0.51 12.46 0.31
C ILE A 231 1.84 11.79 -0.09
N GLY A 232 1.83 10.48 -0.41
CA GLY A 232 3.05 9.66 -0.42
C GLY A 232 4.20 10.16 -1.32
N ALA A 233 3.92 10.87 -2.42
CA ALA A 233 4.96 11.45 -3.28
C ALA A 233 5.42 12.84 -2.84
N ASN A 234 4.64 13.50 -1.97
CA ASN A 234 4.95 14.82 -1.44
C ASN A 234 5.74 14.68 -0.13
N HIS A 235 7.05 14.50 -0.25
CA HIS A 235 7.93 14.32 0.91
C HIS A 235 7.94 15.53 1.86
N GLU A 236 7.60 16.73 1.38
CA GLU A 236 7.44 17.90 2.25
C GLU A 236 6.23 17.74 3.16
N LEU A 237 5.05 17.40 2.62
CA LEU A 237 3.86 17.11 3.42
C LEU A 237 4.07 15.90 4.34
N VAL A 238 4.77 14.85 3.89
CA VAL A 238 5.15 13.70 4.75
C VAL A 238 5.96 14.18 5.96
N ARG A 239 6.91 15.11 5.77
CA ARG A 239 7.73 15.66 6.84
C ARG A 239 6.94 16.57 7.79
N GLN A 240 6.10 17.43 7.23
CA GLN A 240 5.24 18.32 8.02
C GLN A 240 4.30 17.53 8.94
N ASN A 241 3.83 16.37 8.49
CA ASN A 241 2.93 15.49 9.25
C ASN A 241 3.67 14.34 9.96
N TRP A 242 5.01 14.38 10.02
CA TRP A 242 5.79 13.28 10.59
C TRP A 242 5.41 13.04 12.05
N PRO A 243 5.16 11.78 12.47
CA PRO A 243 4.58 11.54 13.78
C PRO A 243 5.66 11.76 14.83
N ALA A 244 5.46 12.72 15.74
CA ALA A 244 6.46 13.07 16.76
C ALA A 244 6.94 11.85 17.59
N ARG A 245 6.05 10.87 17.81
CA ARG A 245 6.36 9.60 18.48
C ARG A 245 7.41 8.72 17.76
N LEU A 246 7.72 9.02 16.50
CA LEU A 246 8.76 8.37 15.71
C LEU A 246 10.07 9.17 15.71
N GLY A 247 10.16 10.30 16.42
CA GLY A 247 11.33 11.18 16.38
C GLY A 247 11.40 12.00 15.08
N GLU A 248 12.61 12.38 14.68
CA GLU A 248 12.84 13.18 13.47
C GLU A 248 12.57 12.37 12.18
N PRO A 249 12.06 13.01 11.12
CA PRO A 249 11.86 12.33 9.85
C PRO A 249 13.19 11.90 9.20
N PRO A 250 13.22 10.75 8.48
CA PRO A 250 14.40 10.26 7.77
C PRO A 250 15.00 11.31 6.84
N ARG A 251 16.34 11.46 6.83
CA ARG A 251 17.02 12.38 5.90
C ARG A 251 16.78 11.93 4.46
N ARG A 252 16.96 10.63 4.19
CA ARG A 252 16.64 10.00 2.91
C ARG A 252 15.30 9.29 2.96
N LEU A 253 14.43 9.63 2.00
CA LEU A 253 13.17 8.92 1.74
C LEU A 253 13.13 8.49 0.27
N LEU A 254 12.67 7.26 0.03
CA LEU A 254 12.27 6.82 -1.30
C LEU A 254 10.77 7.02 -1.48
N SER A 255 10.34 7.29 -2.72
CA SER A 255 8.92 7.39 -3.08
C SER A 255 8.40 6.08 -3.63
N GLY A 256 7.49 5.44 -2.89
CA GLY A 256 6.82 4.22 -3.33
C GLY A 256 5.60 4.47 -4.21
N VAL A 257 5.31 5.72 -4.58
CA VAL A 257 4.13 6.11 -5.35
C VAL A 257 4.49 7.10 -6.48
N PRO A 258 3.73 7.13 -7.58
CA PRO A 258 3.96 8.10 -8.65
C PRO A 258 3.88 9.57 -8.18
N ALA A 259 4.55 10.47 -8.89
CA ALA A 259 4.67 11.89 -8.54
C ALA A 259 3.32 12.63 -8.39
N HIS A 260 2.26 12.15 -9.04
CA HIS A 260 0.91 12.74 -8.95
C HIS A 260 0.15 12.41 -7.66
N VAL A 261 0.73 11.61 -6.74
CA VAL A 261 0.16 11.34 -5.42
C VAL A 261 0.61 12.43 -4.44
N ASP A 262 0.12 13.65 -4.67
CA ASP A 262 0.63 14.90 -4.09
C ASP A 262 -0.11 15.39 -2.83
N GLY A 263 -1.28 14.81 -2.54
CA GLY A 263 -2.08 15.15 -1.37
C GLY A 263 -2.88 16.45 -1.46
N ARG A 264 -2.84 17.19 -2.58
CA ARG A 264 -3.38 18.56 -2.69
C ARG A 264 -4.85 18.67 -2.27
N MET A 265 -5.64 17.65 -2.60
CA MET A 265 -7.08 17.65 -2.32
C MET A 265 -7.42 17.59 -0.82
N LEU A 266 -6.51 17.18 0.06
CA LEU A 266 -6.76 17.22 1.51
C LEU A 266 -7.05 18.66 1.96
N GLY A 267 -6.10 19.57 1.73
CA GLY A 267 -6.26 20.97 2.12
C GLY A 267 -7.34 21.71 1.34
N ILE A 268 -7.57 21.37 0.06
CA ILE A 268 -8.69 21.93 -0.71
C ILE A 268 -10.04 21.55 -0.07
N THR A 269 -10.19 20.28 0.29
CA THR A 269 -11.44 19.78 0.86
C THR A 269 -11.65 20.30 2.28
N GLU A 270 -10.58 20.48 3.05
CA GLU A 270 -10.64 21.11 4.37
C GLU A 270 -11.14 22.56 4.29
N ARG A 271 -10.61 23.35 3.35
CA ARG A 271 -11.09 24.74 3.12
C ARG A 271 -12.56 24.80 2.69
N ALA A 272 -13.10 23.73 2.12
CA ALA A 272 -14.52 23.62 1.76
C ALA A 272 -15.41 23.19 2.94
N GLY A 273 -14.86 23.09 4.15
CA GLY A 273 -15.57 22.74 5.38
C GLY A 273 -15.36 21.31 5.86
N GLY A 274 -14.59 20.49 5.14
CA GLY A 274 -14.27 19.13 5.57
C GLY A 274 -13.31 19.09 6.76
N ARG A 275 -13.40 18.07 7.61
CA ARG A 275 -12.47 17.86 8.73
C ARG A 275 -11.45 16.78 8.39
N ILE A 276 -10.17 17.08 8.62
CA ILE A 276 -9.09 16.09 8.59
C ILE A 276 -8.82 15.61 10.01
N ILE A 277 -8.63 14.30 10.19
CA ILE A 277 -8.20 13.71 11.46
C ILE A 277 -7.01 12.78 11.25
N ASN A 278 -6.26 12.54 12.33
CA ASN A 278 -5.13 11.61 12.37
C ASN A 278 -4.05 11.85 11.30
N PRO A 279 -3.64 13.11 11.00
CA PRO A 279 -2.67 13.38 9.92
C PRO A 279 -1.30 12.71 10.17
N ASP A 280 -0.97 12.43 11.43
CA ASP A 280 0.23 11.74 11.88
C ASP A 280 0.17 10.21 11.73
N ARG A 281 -0.94 9.64 11.24
CA ARG A 281 -1.03 8.21 10.98
C ARG A 281 -0.59 7.92 9.55
N MET A 282 0.64 7.45 9.41
CA MET A 282 1.27 7.13 8.13
C MET A 282 1.85 5.71 8.13
N TRP A 283 1.93 5.13 6.93
CA TRP A 283 2.50 3.81 6.71
C TRP A 283 3.67 3.90 5.73
N HIS A 284 4.87 3.73 6.29
CA HIS A 284 6.13 3.69 5.56
C HIS A 284 6.72 2.29 5.69
N TYR A 285 7.25 1.77 4.59
CA TYR A 285 7.94 0.48 4.64
C TYR A 285 9.41 0.69 4.98
N THR A 286 9.97 -0.24 5.75
CA THR A 286 11.37 -0.24 6.16
C THR A 286 12.25 -1.12 5.28
N GLU A 287 11.64 -1.91 4.39
CA GLU A 287 12.33 -2.79 3.43
C GLU A 287 12.41 -2.17 2.02
N GLY A 288 12.62 -0.86 1.93
CA GLY A 288 12.69 -0.12 0.68
C GLY A 288 14.05 -0.19 -0.01
N ILE A 289 14.06 -0.39 -1.32
CA ILE A 289 15.24 -0.30 -2.18
C ILE A 289 14.99 0.68 -3.33
N ALA A 290 16.03 1.37 -3.79
CA ALA A 290 15.95 2.24 -4.95
C ALA A 290 15.72 1.40 -6.21
N ASN A 291 14.72 1.75 -7.01
CA ASN A 291 14.47 1.08 -8.26
C ASN A 291 15.63 1.35 -9.24
N TRP A 292 16.24 0.29 -9.78
CA TRP A 292 17.35 0.41 -10.73
C TRP A 292 16.89 0.97 -12.09
N ALA A 293 15.60 0.82 -12.42
CA ALA A 293 14.95 1.39 -13.60
C ALA A 293 13.75 2.25 -13.16
N PRO A 294 14.00 3.46 -12.63
CA PRO A 294 12.97 4.28 -12.00
C PRO A 294 11.98 4.85 -13.04
N ILE A 295 10.69 4.70 -12.75
CA ILE A 295 9.59 5.29 -13.55
C ILE A 295 9.25 6.71 -13.08
N TRP A 296 9.51 7.04 -11.82
CA TRP A 296 9.24 8.35 -11.22
C TRP A 296 10.41 8.81 -10.34
N PRO A 297 10.47 10.10 -9.96
CA PRO A 297 11.52 10.61 -9.09
C PRO A 297 11.61 9.86 -7.77
N GLN A 298 12.82 9.49 -7.35
CA GLN A 298 13.10 8.75 -6.11
C GLN A 298 12.34 7.42 -6.01
N HIS A 299 11.99 6.79 -7.14
CA HIS A 299 11.21 5.55 -7.17
C HIS A 299 11.87 4.47 -6.31
N GLY A 300 11.18 4.11 -5.22
CA GLY A 300 11.55 2.97 -4.39
C GLY A 300 10.56 1.82 -4.51
N ILE A 301 11.07 0.61 -4.32
CA ILE A 301 10.30 -0.62 -4.32
C ILE A 301 10.44 -1.27 -2.95
N ARG A 302 9.34 -1.79 -2.43
CA ARG A 302 9.36 -2.59 -1.21
C ARG A 302 9.74 -4.02 -1.55
N ILE A 303 10.72 -4.56 -0.83
CA ILE A 303 10.91 -6.00 -0.73
C ILE A 303 9.76 -6.54 0.12
N LEU A 304 9.03 -7.53 -0.38
CA LEU A 304 8.26 -8.42 0.46
C LEU A 304 9.26 -9.51 0.86
N PRO A 305 9.73 -9.57 2.11
CA PRO A 305 10.67 -10.59 2.55
C PRO A 305 9.94 -11.81 3.13
N GLY A 306 10.63 -12.94 3.19
CA GLY A 306 10.32 -14.02 4.12
C GLY A 306 11.15 -13.85 5.39
N PRO A 307 10.89 -14.64 6.44
CA PRO A 307 11.44 -14.40 7.77
C PRO A 307 12.94 -14.72 7.90
N SER A 308 13.61 -15.25 6.86
CA SER A 308 14.91 -15.88 7.02
C SER A 308 16.10 -14.93 7.03
N SER A 309 16.01 -13.77 6.36
CA SER A 309 17.10 -12.78 6.33
C SER A 309 17.45 -12.28 7.72
N LEU A 310 18.74 -12.18 8.05
CA LEU A 310 19.17 -11.52 9.27
C LEU A 310 18.97 -10.01 9.10
N TRP A 311 18.16 -9.39 9.96
CA TRP A 311 17.89 -7.95 9.91
C TRP A 311 18.74 -7.22 10.95
N LEU A 312 19.57 -6.30 10.47
CA LEU A 312 20.50 -5.53 11.27
C LEU A 312 20.20 -4.03 11.17
N ASP A 313 20.50 -3.28 12.22
CA ASP A 313 20.58 -1.82 12.16
C ASP A 313 21.81 -1.37 11.33
N ALA A 314 21.98 -0.05 11.17
CA ALA A 314 23.12 0.52 10.44
C ALA A 314 24.50 0.13 11.01
N ARG A 315 24.59 -0.24 12.29
CA ARG A 315 25.82 -0.62 13.00
C ARG A 315 26.04 -2.15 13.03
N GLY A 316 25.26 -2.90 12.25
CA GLY A 316 25.37 -4.36 12.17
C GLY A 316 24.82 -5.09 13.39
N ARG A 317 24.03 -4.44 14.26
CA ARG A 317 23.38 -5.09 15.41
C ARG A 317 22.04 -5.64 14.98
N ARG A 318 21.76 -6.88 15.33
CA ARG A 318 20.47 -7.50 14.99
C ARG A 318 19.32 -6.76 15.66
N LEU A 319 18.24 -6.55 14.90
CA LEU A 319 17.04 -5.93 15.46
C LEU A 319 16.42 -6.84 16.55
N PRO A 320 15.89 -6.25 17.64
CA PRO A 320 15.30 -7.03 18.73
C PRO A 320 14.05 -7.78 18.28
N GLY A 321 13.74 -8.90 18.92
CA GLY A 321 12.45 -9.56 18.70
C GLY A 321 11.28 -8.67 19.14
N PRO A 322 10.16 -8.65 18.39
CA PRO A 322 9.83 -9.47 17.23
C PRO A 322 10.11 -8.82 15.87
N LEU A 323 11.07 -7.89 15.76
CA LEU A 323 11.36 -7.11 14.53
C LEU A 323 12.13 -7.93 13.49
N TYR A 324 11.54 -9.06 13.08
CA TYR A 324 12.02 -9.90 12.00
C TYR A 324 11.39 -9.47 10.66
N PRO A 325 11.97 -9.87 9.52
CA PRO A 325 11.38 -9.53 8.22
C PRO A 325 9.94 -10.08 8.11
N GLY A 326 8.98 -9.21 7.79
CA GLY A 326 7.55 -9.58 7.66
C GLY A 326 6.81 -9.76 8.99
N PHE A 327 7.23 -9.10 10.07
CA PHE A 327 6.59 -9.22 11.40
C PHE A 327 5.84 -7.96 11.85
N ASP A 328 6.53 -6.83 12.07
CA ASP A 328 5.88 -5.57 12.46
C ASP A 328 6.58 -4.39 11.78
N THR A 329 5.94 -3.86 10.74
CA THR A 329 6.52 -2.77 9.93
C THR A 329 6.66 -1.50 10.76
N LEU A 330 5.63 -1.13 11.55
CA LEU A 330 5.65 0.12 12.32
C LEU A 330 6.59 0.03 13.53
N GLY A 331 6.63 -1.11 14.22
CA GLY A 331 7.61 -1.33 15.29
C GLY A 331 9.04 -1.29 14.76
N THR A 332 9.27 -1.84 13.56
CA THR A 332 10.58 -1.74 12.91
C THR A 332 10.92 -0.30 12.57
N LEU A 333 9.98 0.45 11.99
CA LEU A 333 10.18 1.87 11.70
C LEU A 333 10.50 2.63 12.98
N GLN A 334 9.72 2.45 14.04
CA GLN A 334 9.95 3.09 15.33
C GLN A 334 11.34 2.77 15.87
N HIS A 335 11.76 1.51 15.86
CA HIS A 335 13.10 1.14 16.31
C HIS A 335 14.19 1.85 15.49
N LEU A 336 14.11 1.80 14.16
CA LEU A 336 15.11 2.39 13.27
C LEU A 336 15.24 3.90 13.46
N MET A 337 14.14 4.63 13.64
CA MET A 337 14.19 6.08 13.83
C MET A 337 14.92 6.51 15.12
N HIS A 338 15.04 5.62 16.10
CA HIS A 338 15.80 5.89 17.33
C HIS A 338 17.26 5.43 17.27
N THR A 339 17.71 4.83 16.16
CA THR A 339 19.11 4.38 16.00
C THR A 339 20.07 5.52 15.65
N GLY A 340 19.54 6.66 15.19
CA GLY A 340 20.31 7.77 14.62
C GLY A 340 20.62 7.62 13.13
N TYR A 341 20.14 6.56 12.48
CA TYR A 341 20.32 6.29 11.05
C TYR A 341 18.98 6.03 10.37
N ASP A 342 18.89 6.34 9.07
CA ASP A 342 17.69 6.18 8.24
C ASP A 342 17.75 4.95 7.31
N TYR A 343 18.63 4.00 7.63
CA TYR A 343 18.80 2.75 6.89
C TYR A 343 19.09 1.56 7.80
N SER A 344 18.89 0.37 7.24
CA SER A 344 19.16 -0.91 7.90
C SER A 344 19.69 -1.92 6.88
N TRP A 345 20.01 -3.13 7.31
CA TRP A 345 20.54 -4.17 6.43
C TRP A 345 19.78 -5.47 6.54
N PHE A 346 19.48 -6.07 5.40
CA PHE A 346 19.35 -7.52 5.34
C PHE A 346 20.70 -8.15 5.03
N VAL A 347 21.03 -9.21 5.75
CA VAL A 347 22.12 -10.14 5.42
C VAL A 347 21.50 -11.51 5.18
N LEU A 348 21.75 -12.08 4.00
CA LEU A 348 21.13 -13.31 3.54
C LEU A 348 22.01 -14.06 2.54
N THR A 349 21.52 -15.20 2.08
CA THR A 349 22.19 -16.08 1.11
C THR A 349 21.42 -16.11 -0.21
N GLN A 350 22.03 -16.63 -1.27
CA GLN A 350 21.34 -16.88 -2.53
C GLN A 350 20.14 -17.85 -2.36
N LYS A 351 20.26 -18.85 -1.47
CA LYS A 351 19.14 -19.76 -1.16
C LYS A 351 17.93 -19.02 -0.56
N ILE A 352 18.16 -18.01 0.27
CA ILE A 352 17.08 -17.17 0.84
C ILE A 352 16.50 -16.27 -0.25
N ILE A 353 17.32 -15.45 -0.92
CA ILE A 353 16.82 -14.42 -1.84
C ILE A 353 15.98 -15.01 -2.97
N ARG A 354 16.40 -16.17 -3.50
CA ARG A 354 15.72 -16.89 -4.56
C ARG A 354 14.26 -17.20 -4.24
N LYS A 355 13.95 -17.49 -2.98
CA LYS A 355 12.63 -17.95 -2.55
C LYS A 355 11.84 -16.88 -1.80
N GLU A 356 12.53 -16.03 -1.05
CA GLU A 356 11.91 -15.15 -0.07
C GLU A 356 11.79 -13.70 -0.53
N PHE A 357 12.45 -13.28 -1.61
CA PHE A 357 12.27 -11.92 -2.14
C PHE A 357 11.22 -11.89 -3.23
N ALA A 358 10.12 -11.21 -2.94
CA ALA A 358 9.19 -10.72 -3.93
C ALA A 358 9.22 -9.19 -3.90
N LEU A 359 8.84 -8.54 -5.00
CA LEU A 359 8.88 -7.07 -5.13
C LEU A 359 7.44 -6.55 -5.24
N SER A 360 7.10 -5.44 -4.60
CA SER A 360 5.71 -4.99 -4.47
C SER A 360 5.06 -4.42 -5.73
N GLY A 361 5.86 -4.05 -6.73
CA GLY A 361 5.38 -3.46 -7.98
C GLY A 361 4.79 -4.49 -8.93
N SER A 362 3.65 -4.18 -9.57
CA SER A 362 3.07 -5.05 -10.61
C SER A 362 4.05 -5.31 -11.76
N GLU A 363 4.83 -4.29 -12.11
CA GLU A 363 5.87 -4.31 -13.13
C GLU A 363 7.04 -5.24 -12.77
N GLN A 364 7.23 -5.53 -11.48
CA GLN A 364 8.27 -6.45 -10.98
C GLN A 364 7.78 -7.90 -10.90
N ASN A 365 6.56 -8.20 -11.33
CA ASN A 365 5.97 -9.54 -11.26
C ASN A 365 5.33 -9.94 -12.61
N PRO A 366 6.10 -10.00 -13.70
CA PRO A 366 5.57 -10.23 -15.04
C PRO A 366 4.82 -11.55 -15.16
N ASP A 367 5.20 -12.58 -14.40
CA ASP A 367 4.50 -13.88 -14.39
C ASP A 367 3.07 -13.77 -13.85
N LEU A 368 2.87 -13.06 -12.74
CA LEU A 368 1.55 -12.87 -12.15
C LEU A 368 0.75 -11.81 -12.92
N THR A 369 1.38 -10.70 -13.27
CA THR A 369 0.76 -9.56 -13.97
C THR A 369 0.29 -9.95 -15.36
N ASN A 370 1.11 -10.69 -16.12
CA ASN A 370 0.75 -11.19 -17.45
C ASN A 370 -0.05 -12.50 -17.40
N LYS A 371 -0.43 -12.98 -16.21
CA LYS A 371 -1.22 -14.20 -16.02
C LYS A 371 -0.56 -15.43 -16.65
N SER A 372 0.77 -15.48 -16.65
CA SER A 372 1.55 -16.52 -17.30
C SER A 372 1.66 -17.74 -16.40
N VAL A 373 0.83 -18.75 -16.69
CA VAL A 373 0.83 -20.04 -15.98
C VAL A 373 2.19 -20.73 -16.10
N LEU A 374 2.81 -20.69 -17.29
CA LEU A 374 4.12 -21.27 -17.55
C LEU A 374 5.24 -20.64 -16.70
N GLN A 375 5.32 -19.30 -16.66
CA GLN A 375 6.33 -18.59 -15.87
C GLN A 375 6.09 -18.79 -14.36
N THR A 376 4.83 -18.85 -13.94
CA THR A 376 4.45 -19.08 -12.54
C THR A 376 4.88 -20.48 -12.07
N PHE A 377 4.67 -21.53 -12.88
CA PHE A 377 5.19 -22.87 -12.59
C PHE A 377 6.72 -22.95 -12.72
N GLY A 378 7.32 -22.15 -13.61
CA GLY A 378 8.77 -22.03 -13.78
C GLY A 378 9.51 -21.57 -12.54
N ARG A 379 8.87 -20.76 -11.65
CA ARG A 379 9.44 -20.36 -10.35
C ARG A 379 9.80 -21.55 -9.45
N VAL A 380 9.14 -22.69 -9.64
CA VAL A 380 9.41 -23.93 -8.88
C VAL A 380 10.68 -24.64 -9.39
N ARG A 381 11.09 -24.42 -10.65
CA ARG A 381 12.19 -25.13 -11.33
C ARG A 381 13.58 -24.48 -11.25
N GLY A 382 13.71 -23.30 -10.63
CA GLY A 382 14.96 -22.82 -10.02
C GLY A 382 15.67 -21.64 -10.68
N GLY A 383 16.51 -20.96 -9.88
CA GLY A 383 17.13 -19.65 -10.19
C GLY A 383 16.52 -18.50 -9.38
N VAL A 384 17.26 -17.40 -9.20
CA VAL A 384 16.69 -16.16 -8.63
C VAL A 384 15.69 -15.59 -9.64
N PRO A 385 14.48 -15.14 -9.23
CA PRO A 385 13.51 -14.55 -10.16
C PRO A 385 14.13 -13.40 -10.96
N GLY A 386 13.84 -13.33 -12.27
CA GLY A 386 14.47 -12.35 -13.19
C GLY A 386 14.54 -10.92 -12.65
N PRO A 387 13.42 -10.32 -12.21
CA PRO A 387 13.44 -8.98 -11.61
C PRO A 387 14.38 -8.86 -10.40
N VAL A 388 14.37 -9.85 -9.50
CA VAL A 388 15.25 -9.87 -8.32
C VAL A 388 16.72 -10.01 -8.74
N ALA A 389 17.01 -10.80 -9.77
CA ALA A 389 18.35 -10.92 -10.33
C ALA A 389 18.84 -9.59 -10.94
N SER A 390 17.97 -8.85 -11.64
CA SER A 390 18.30 -7.50 -12.14
C SER A 390 18.63 -6.54 -10.99
N PHE A 391 17.92 -6.60 -9.87
CA PHE A 391 18.26 -5.82 -8.67
C PHE A 391 19.61 -6.23 -8.06
N MET A 392 19.92 -7.51 -8.00
CA MET A 392 21.24 -7.97 -7.53
C MET A 392 22.38 -7.47 -8.43
N GLN A 393 22.14 -7.34 -9.74
CA GLN A 393 23.15 -6.95 -10.71
C GLN A 393 23.31 -5.43 -10.85
N HIS A 394 22.21 -4.68 -10.81
CA HIS A 394 22.17 -3.25 -11.14
C HIS A 394 21.71 -2.36 -9.98
N GLY A 395 21.15 -2.94 -8.92
CA GLY A 395 20.61 -2.20 -7.79
C GLY A 395 21.70 -1.56 -6.94
N ALA A 396 21.58 -0.25 -6.72
CA ALA A 396 22.55 0.52 -5.94
C ALA A 396 22.61 0.14 -4.45
N ASP A 397 21.62 -0.62 -3.95
CA ASP A 397 21.53 -1.03 -2.55
C ASP A 397 22.07 -2.45 -2.27
N PHE A 398 22.59 -3.17 -3.28
CA PHE A 398 23.00 -4.58 -3.16
C PHE A 398 24.53 -4.74 -3.06
N VAL A 399 24.97 -5.58 -2.12
CA VAL A 399 26.35 -6.06 -2.00
C VAL A 399 26.32 -7.58 -2.08
N VAL A 400 26.95 -8.16 -3.11
CA VAL A 400 27.02 -9.61 -3.31
C VAL A 400 28.48 -10.05 -3.24
N ARG A 401 28.81 -10.99 -2.35
CA ARG A 401 30.20 -11.43 -2.07
C ARG A 401 30.26 -12.90 -1.68
N GLU A 402 31.39 -13.54 -1.95
CA GLU A 402 31.64 -14.96 -1.63
C GLU A 402 32.01 -15.19 -0.16
N SER A 403 32.49 -14.16 0.53
CA SER A 403 32.97 -14.27 1.92
C SER A 403 32.41 -13.17 2.81
N LEU A 404 32.30 -13.47 4.11
CA LEU A 404 31.81 -12.51 5.10
C LEU A 404 32.72 -11.27 5.25
N PRO A 405 34.07 -11.39 5.26
CA PRO A 405 34.94 -10.20 5.28
C PRO A 405 34.70 -9.26 4.11
N ALA A 406 34.62 -9.79 2.88
CA ALA A 406 34.37 -8.99 1.70
C ALA A 406 32.95 -8.38 1.69
N LEU A 407 31.97 -9.09 2.28
CA LEU A 407 30.62 -8.57 2.46
C LEU A 407 30.62 -7.35 3.40
N VAL A 408 31.27 -7.45 4.55
CA VAL A 408 31.36 -6.35 5.55
C VAL A 408 32.07 -5.14 4.97
N GLU A 409 33.17 -5.34 4.24
CA GLU A 409 33.87 -4.27 3.52
C GLU A 409 32.91 -3.57 2.54
N GLY A 410 32.18 -4.34 1.74
CA GLY A 410 31.21 -3.79 0.79
C GLY A 410 30.05 -3.05 1.46
N MET A 411 29.56 -3.54 2.61
CA MET A 411 28.51 -2.87 3.39
C MET A 411 28.99 -1.51 3.91
N ASN A 412 30.17 -1.45 4.52
CA ASN A 412 30.75 -0.20 5.02
C ASN A 412 31.06 0.78 3.88
N ALA A 413 31.60 0.29 2.75
CA ALA A 413 31.86 1.12 1.57
C ALA A 413 30.57 1.76 1.03
N LEU A 414 29.49 0.99 0.91
CA LEU A 414 28.19 1.49 0.44
C LEU A 414 27.55 2.47 1.45
N ALA A 415 27.81 2.30 2.74
CA ALA A 415 27.35 3.19 3.80
C ALA A 415 28.15 4.51 3.95
N GLY A 416 29.06 4.81 3.02
CA GLY A 416 29.85 6.05 3.03
C GLY A 416 31.29 5.88 3.52
N GLY A 417 31.75 4.65 3.74
CA GLY A 417 33.15 4.31 4.04
C GLY A 417 33.53 4.30 5.51
N GLU A 418 32.69 4.84 6.41
CA GLU A 418 32.90 4.68 7.85
C GLU A 418 32.67 3.22 8.27
N PRO A 419 33.60 2.58 9.00
CA PRO A 419 33.48 1.18 9.39
C PRO A 419 32.50 0.99 10.55
N LEU A 420 31.21 1.21 10.31
CA LEU A 420 30.16 1.06 11.33
C LEU A 420 29.89 -0.41 11.67
N ILE A 421 30.16 -1.33 10.75
CA ILE A 421 29.97 -2.77 10.91
C ILE A 421 31.31 -3.45 11.14
N GLU A 422 31.43 -4.07 12.31
CA GLU A 422 32.61 -4.84 12.72
C GLU A 422 32.48 -6.31 12.34
N LEU A 423 33.44 -6.83 11.56
CA LEU A 423 33.44 -8.22 11.08
C LEU A 423 33.25 -9.24 12.21
N ALA A 424 34.05 -9.12 13.27
CA ALA A 424 34.01 -10.06 14.39
C ALA A 424 32.66 -10.06 15.11
N ALA A 425 32.00 -8.90 15.21
CA ALA A 425 30.69 -8.78 15.84
C ALA A 425 29.60 -9.41 14.99
N LEU A 426 29.59 -9.14 13.68
CA LEU A 426 28.62 -9.72 12.76
C LEU A 426 28.79 -11.24 12.63
N GLU A 427 30.03 -11.71 12.52
CA GLU A 427 30.33 -13.15 12.45
C GLU A 427 29.84 -13.88 13.69
N ARG A 428 30.06 -13.30 14.89
CA ARG A 428 29.57 -13.87 16.15
C ARG A 428 28.05 -14.00 16.16
N GLU A 429 27.32 -12.97 15.72
CA GLU A 429 25.86 -13.01 15.63
C GLU A 429 25.37 -14.08 14.65
N ILE A 430 25.95 -14.14 13.46
CA ILE A 430 25.57 -15.15 12.45
C ILE A 430 25.83 -16.57 12.97
N ARG A 431 27.00 -16.83 13.56
CA ARG A 431 27.35 -18.14 14.12
C ARG A 431 26.43 -18.53 15.28
N ALA A 432 26.08 -17.58 16.15
CA ALA A 432 25.15 -17.81 17.25
C ALA A 432 23.76 -18.22 16.75
N ARG A 433 23.21 -17.51 15.75
CA ARG A 433 21.96 -17.86 15.07
C ARG A 433 22.05 -19.24 14.41
N ASP A 434 23.11 -19.49 13.64
CA ASP A 434 23.30 -20.73 12.88
C ASP A 434 23.45 -21.97 13.78
N ALA A 435 24.00 -21.80 14.99
CA ALA A 435 24.08 -22.85 16.00
C ALA A 435 22.69 -23.30 16.48
N GLN A 436 21.65 -22.47 16.34
CA GLN A 436 20.26 -22.81 16.74
C GLN A 436 19.53 -23.69 15.70
N LEU A 437 20.18 -24.01 14.58
CA LEU A 437 19.63 -24.85 13.53
C LEU A 437 19.93 -26.35 13.69
N THR A 438 20.86 -26.71 14.57
CA THR A 438 21.33 -28.10 14.75
C THR A 438 20.29 -29.02 15.38
N ASN A 439 19.35 -28.45 16.14
CA ASN A 439 18.28 -29.18 16.81
C ASN A 439 16.90 -28.68 16.34
N PRO A 440 15.85 -29.52 16.40
CA PRO A 440 14.49 -29.10 16.06
C PRO A 440 13.89 -28.08 17.05
N PHE A 441 14.50 -27.92 18.22
CA PHE A 441 14.20 -26.90 19.23
C PHE A 441 15.34 -25.86 19.32
N GLY A 442 15.07 -24.72 19.95
CA GLY A 442 16.02 -23.62 20.11
C GLY A 442 15.36 -22.44 20.82
N LYS A 443 16.16 -21.45 21.22
CA LYS A 443 15.67 -20.26 21.93
C LYS A 443 15.68 -18.99 21.07
N ASP A 444 16.23 -19.06 19.86
CA ASP A 444 16.20 -17.93 18.93
C ASP A 444 14.80 -17.76 18.34
N GLY A 445 14.21 -16.60 18.60
CA GLY A 445 12.84 -16.28 18.19
C GLY A 445 12.67 -16.26 16.66
N GLN A 446 13.68 -15.83 15.90
CA GLN A 446 13.61 -15.82 14.44
C GLN A 446 13.65 -17.23 13.87
N ILE A 447 14.52 -18.11 14.38
CA ILE A 447 14.53 -19.51 13.95
C ILE A 447 13.20 -20.20 14.25
N THR A 448 12.62 -19.92 15.41
CA THR A 448 11.27 -20.40 15.78
C THR A 448 10.22 -19.87 14.80
N ALA A 449 10.27 -18.59 14.46
CA ALA A 449 9.39 -17.97 13.46
C ALA A 449 9.52 -18.59 12.06
N ILE A 450 10.75 -18.86 11.59
CA ILE A 450 10.97 -19.51 10.28
C ILE A 450 10.36 -20.91 10.26
N ARG A 451 10.53 -21.69 11.34
CA ARG A 451 9.91 -23.02 11.48
C ARG A 451 8.39 -22.92 11.48
N GLY A 452 7.82 -21.97 12.23
CA GLY A 452 6.38 -21.70 12.27
C GLY A 452 5.82 -21.32 10.90
N ALA A 453 6.49 -20.42 10.17
CA ALA A 453 6.11 -20.05 8.81
C ALA A 453 6.05 -21.29 7.89
N ARG A 454 7.04 -22.19 8.00
CA ARG A 454 7.08 -23.42 7.21
C ARG A 454 6.09 -24.51 7.65
N ALA A 455 5.44 -24.37 8.80
CA ALA A 455 4.34 -25.27 9.17
C ALA A 455 3.11 -25.04 8.28
N TYR A 456 2.93 -23.80 7.78
CA TYR A 456 1.92 -23.50 6.78
C TYR A 456 2.37 -23.96 5.39
N LEU A 457 1.54 -24.78 4.73
CA LEU A 457 1.85 -25.36 3.42
C LEU A 457 2.16 -24.31 2.35
N GLY A 458 1.39 -23.22 2.30
CA GLY A 458 1.61 -22.13 1.36
C GLY A 458 3.02 -21.59 1.48
N ASP A 459 3.40 -21.13 2.67
CA ASP A 459 4.73 -20.58 2.90
C ASP A 459 5.85 -21.58 2.68
N ARG A 460 5.67 -22.83 3.12
CA ARG A 460 6.67 -23.90 2.92
C ARG A 460 7.00 -24.10 1.45
N LEU A 461 6.00 -24.03 0.58
CA LEU A 461 6.15 -24.26 -0.85
C LEU A 461 6.66 -23.01 -1.57
N ILE A 462 6.02 -21.86 -1.37
CA ILE A 462 6.22 -20.68 -2.23
C ILE A 462 7.02 -19.54 -1.60
N ARG A 463 7.15 -19.48 -0.27
CA ARG A 463 7.55 -18.23 0.40
C ARG A 463 8.79 -18.32 1.29
N THR A 464 8.97 -19.43 1.99
CA THR A 464 10.00 -19.56 3.04
C THR A 464 11.02 -20.64 2.65
N ALA A 465 12.29 -20.26 2.58
CA ALA A 465 13.42 -21.14 2.35
C ALA A 465 13.55 -22.19 3.47
N PRO A 466 14.02 -23.40 3.17
CA PRO A 466 14.45 -24.33 4.22
C PRO A 466 15.51 -23.66 5.10
N PRO A 467 15.40 -23.74 6.45
CA PRO A 467 16.40 -23.19 7.34
C PRO A 467 17.77 -23.80 7.05
N HIS A 468 18.78 -22.96 6.93
CA HIS A 468 20.17 -23.36 6.72
C HIS A 468 21.11 -22.31 7.34
N ARG A 469 22.36 -22.71 7.53
CA ARG A 469 23.39 -21.82 8.05
C ARG A 469 23.69 -20.73 7.02
N LEU A 470 23.76 -19.47 7.44
CA LEU A 470 24.07 -18.38 6.52
C LEU A 470 25.49 -18.50 5.96
N LEU A 471 26.43 -19.01 6.77
CA LEU A 471 27.83 -19.22 6.36
C LEU A 471 28.10 -20.57 5.67
N ASP A 472 27.05 -21.31 5.28
CA ASP A 472 27.23 -22.50 4.43
C ASP A 472 27.61 -22.06 3.01
N PRO A 473 28.82 -22.39 2.50
CA PRO A 473 29.22 -22.00 1.15
C PRO A 473 28.28 -22.54 0.08
N ALA A 474 27.64 -23.69 0.31
CA ALA A 474 26.66 -24.26 -0.61
C ALA A 474 25.33 -23.48 -0.64
N ALA A 475 25.14 -22.51 0.25
CA ALA A 475 24.02 -21.58 0.24
C ALA A 475 24.32 -20.24 -0.44
N GLY A 476 25.61 -19.95 -0.67
CA GLY A 476 26.12 -18.67 -1.16
C GLY A 476 25.78 -18.34 -2.62
N PRO A 477 26.21 -17.15 -3.12
CA PRO A 477 26.99 -16.15 -2.39
C PRO A 477 26.21 -15.50 -1.23
N LEU A 478 26.94 -14.81 -0.35
CA LEU A 478 26.35 -13.93 0.65
C LEU A 478 25.88 -12.62 -0.01
N ILE A 479 24.78 -12.11 0.50
CA ILE A 479 24.13 -10.91 0.00
C ILE A 479 23.83 -10.01 1.20
N ALA A 480 24.15 -8.73 1.06
CA ALA A 480 23.69 -7.68 1.94
C ALA A 480 22.87 -6.68 1.12
N VAL A 481 21.75 -6.22 1.68
CA VAL A 481 20.86 -5.25 1.03
C VAL A 481 20.64 -4.09 1.98
N ARG A 482 21.03 -2.89 1.54
CA ARG A 482 20.77 -1.65 2.28
C ARG A 482 19.31 -1.27 2.11
N LEU A 483 18.57 -1.26 3.21
CA LEU A 483 17.16 -0.94 3.22
C LEU A 483 16.96 0.52 3.63
N ASN A 484 16.07 1.19 2.92
CA ASN A 484 15.73 2.59 3.08
C ASN A 484 14.26 2.71 3.52
N ILE A 485 13.92 3.82 4.18
CA ILE A 485 12.52 4.14 4.46
C ILE A 485 11.82 4.57 3.17
N LEU A 486 10.72 3.89 2.87
CA LEU A 486 9.92 4.07 1.67
C LEU A 486 8.56 4.65 2.02
N THR A 487 8.24 5.84 1.48
CA THR A 487 6.91 6.40 1.61
C THR A 487 5.89 5.56 0.86
N ARG A 488 4.70 5.38 1.43
CA ARG A 488 3.65 4.64 0.75
C ARG A 488 2.26 5.17 0.98
N LYS A 489 1.79 5.24 2.24
CA LYS A 489 0.38 5.57 2.54
C LYS A 489 0.23 6.57 3.65
N THR A 490 -0.82 7.39 3.54
CA THR A 490 -1.45 8.05 4.69
C THR A 490 -2.62 7.19 5.17
N LEU A 491 -2.61 6.87 6.47
CA LEU A 491 -3.70 6.15 7.12
C LEU A 491 -4.74 7.12 7.69
N GLY A 492 -4.33 8.34 8.04
CA GLY A 492 -5.21 9.47 8.32
C GLY A 492 -5.87 10.07 7.08
N GLY A 493 -6.81 10.98 7.27
CA GLY A 493 -7.42 11.75 6.17
C GLY A 493 -8.74 12.42 6.54
N LEU A 494 -9.54 12.72 5.52
CA LEU A 494 -10.87 13.30 5.66
C LEU A 494 -11.79 12.37 6.46
N GLN A 495 -12.40 12.91 7.52
CA GLN A 495 -13.37 12.18 8.32
C GLN A 495 -14.68 12.01 7.54
N THR A 496 -15.16 10.77 7.48
CA THR A 496 -16.42 10.43 6.81
C THR A 496 -17.28 9.51 7.66
N ASP A 497 -18.60 9.63 7.54
CA ASP A 497 -19.51 8.60 8.06
C ASP A 497 -19.55 7.36 7.16
N LEU A 498 -20.33 6.33 7.52
CA LEU A 498 -20.45 5.09 6.74
C LEU A 498 -21.13 5.26 5.36
N SER A 499 -21.72 6.42 5.09
CA SER A 499 -22.22 6.80 3.77
C SER A 499 -21.18 7.59 2.96
N SER A 500 -19.93 7.62 3.42
CA SER A 500 -18.81 8.38 2.84
C SER A 500 -19.05 9.88 2.76
N ARG A 501 -20.02 10.44 3.50
CA ARG A 501 -20.21 11.89 3.58
C ARG A 501 -19.09 12.50 4.40
N VAL A 502 -18.46 13.55 3.88
CA VAL A 502 -17.40 14.27 4.63
C VAL A 502 -18.04 15.00 5.79
N LEU A 503 -17.44 14.90 6.96
CA LEU A 503 -17.91 15.58 8.16
C LEU A 503 -17.15 16.88 8.39
N GLY A 504 -17.86 17.90 8.87
CA GLY A 504 -17.29 19.16 9.32
C GLY A 504 -16.77 19.11 10.75
N ALA A 505 -16.28 20.24 11.23
CA ALA A 505 -15.77 20.38 12.61
C ALA A 505 -16.87 20.14 13.67
N ASP A 506 -18.13 20.41 13.33
CA ASP A 506 -19.32 20.19 14.15
C ASP A 506 -19.81 18.73 14.14
N GLY A 507 -19.13 17.85 13.40
CA GLY A 507 -19.51 16.44 13.23
C GLY A 507 -20.70 16.23 12.30
N GLN A 508 -21.26 17.28 11.69
CA GLN A 508 -22.33 17.16 10.71
C GLN A 508 -21.77 16.95 9.30
N PRO A 509 -22.50 16.24 8.42
CA PRO A 509 -22.13 16.13 7.01
C PRO A 509 -22.07 17.50 6.33
N VAL A 510 -20.97 17.76 5.62
CA VAL A 510 -20.87 18.89 4.68
C VAL A 510 -21.77 18.57 3.48
N PRO A 511 -22.85 19.34 3.22
CA PRO A 511 -23.79 19.01 2.16
C PRO A 511 -23.13 18.94 0.78
N GLY A 512 -23.46 17.89 0.02
CA GLY A 512 -22.93 17.67 -1.32
C GLY A 512 -21.50 17.11 -1.39
N LEU A 513 -20.82 16.89 -0.25
CA LEU A 513 -19.42 16.50 -0.23
C LEU A 513 -19.20 15.06 0.29
N TYR A 514 -18.49 14.26 -0.50
CA TYR A 514 -18.13 12.88 -0.18
C TYR A 514 -16.63 12.65 -0.39
N ALA A 515 -16.06 11.66 0.29
CA ALA A 515 -14.68 11.26 0.09
C ALA A 515 -14.50 9.74 0.22
N ALA A 516 -13.60 9.18 -0.58
CA ALA A 516 -13.30 7.75 -0.56
C ALA A 516 -11.86 7.45 -0.97
N GLY A 517 -11.37 6.28 -0.58
CA GLY A 517 -9.96 5.93 -0.80
C GLY A 517 -9.02 6.62 0.18
N GLU A 518 -7.77 6.81 -0.23
CA GLU A 518 -6.68 7.17 0.70
C GLU A 518 -6.86 8.56 1.29
N VAL A 519 -7.47 9.46 0.52
CA VAL A 519 -7.80 10.83 0.95
C VAL A 519 -8.72 10.85 2.17
N ALA A 520 -9.48 9.77 2.40
CA ALA A 520 -10.37 9.57 3.55
C ALA A 520 -9.78 8.61 4.60
N GLY A 521 -8.45 8.38 4.62
CA GLY A 521 -7.82 7.38 5.48
C GLY A 521 -8.29 5.94 5.20
N PHE A 522 -8.75 5.72 3.95
CA PHE A 522 -9.52 4.56 3.47
C PHE A 522 -10.90 4.33 4.13
N GLY A 523 -11.40 5.29 4.89
CA GLY A 523 -12.81 5.47 5.29
C GLY A 523 -12.94 5.97 6.72
N GLY A 524 -13.54 7.14 6.94
CA GLY A 524 -13.67 7.74 8.26
C GLY A 524 -12.43 8.47 8.77
N GLY A 525 -11.42 8.66 7.93
CA GLY A 525 -10.17 9.36 8.24
C GLY A 525 -9.15 8.51 8.99
N GLY A 526 -9.31 7.19 9.01
CA GLY A 526 -8.44 6.36 9.84
C GLY A 526 -8.74 4.89 9.98
N MET A 527 -9.46 4.20 9.06
CA MET A 527 -9.97 2.84 9.31
C MET A 527 -8.91 1.79 9.74
N HIS A 528 -7.63 2.08 9.50
CA HIS A 528 -6.53 1.20 9.88
C HIS A 528 -5.96 1.52 11.27
N GLY A 529 -6.29 2.66 11.88
CA GLY A 529 -5.58 3.15 13.06
C GLY A 529 -4.11 3.40 12.75
N TYR A 530 -3.21 3.02 13.67
CA TYR A 530 -1.77 3.24 13.50
C TYR A 530 -1.10 2.26 12.53
N ARG A 531 -1.66 1.06 12.33
CA ARG A 531 -1.04 0.00 11.52
C ARG A 531 -2.05 -0.63 10.57
N ALA A 532 -1.62 -0.95 9.36
CA ALA A 532 -2.49 -1.60 8.39
C ALA A 532 -2.21 -3.11 8.32
N LEU A 533 -3.27 -3.92 8.34
CA LEU A 533 -3.20 -5.34 7.98
C LEU A 533 -3.02 -5.50 6.46
N GLU A 534 -2.40 -6.58 6.01
CA GLU A 534 -2.11 -6.73 4.59
C GLU A 534 -3.37 -6.91 3.73
N GLY A 535 -3.32 -6.40 2.48
CA GLY A 535 -4.43 -6.52 1.53
C GLY A 535 -5.64 -5.62 1.83
N THR A 536 -5.51 -4.71 2.80
CA THR A 536 -6.58 -3.80 3.21
C THR A 536 -6.67 -2.54 2.37
N PHE A 537 -5.55 -2.01 1.85
CA PHE A 537 -5.56 -0.74 1.10
C PHE A 537 -6.44 -0.76 -0.16
N LEU A 538 -6.21 -1.71 -1.08
CA LEU A 538 -7.05 -1.84 -2.28
C LEU A 538 -8.50 -2.17 -1.92
N GLY A 539 -8.68 -3.02 -0.90
CA GLY A 539 -10.00 -3.35 -0.39
C GLY A 539 -10.74 -2.13 0.16
N GLY A 540 -10.06 -1.25 0.90
CA GLY A 540 -10.59 -0.02 1.47
C GLY A 540 -10.97 0.97 0.38
N CYS A 541 -10.16 1.11 -0.68
CA CYS A 541 -10.55 1.87 -1.88
C CYS A 541 -11.85 1.35 -2.51
N ILE A 542 -11.97 0.04 -2.68
CA ILE A 542 -13.17 -0.59 -3.25
C ILE A 542 -14.37 -0.38 -2.33
N PHE A 543 -14.21 -0.59 -1.03
CA PHE A 543 -15.29 -0.52 -0.06
C PHE A 543 -15.82 0.91 0.10
N SER A 544 -14.94 1.87 0.40
CA SER A 544 -15.32 3.28 0.54
C SER A 544 -15.80 3.91 -0.76
N GLY A 545 -15.19 3.55 -1.91
CA GLY A 545 -15.64 4.01 -3.23
C GLY A 545 -17.04 3.51 -3.57
N ARG A 546 -17.35 2.25 -3.25
CA ARG A 546 -18.70 1.68 -3.40
C ARG A 546 -19.72 2.38 -2.51
N ALA A 547 -19.36 2.64 -1.26
CA ALA A 547 -20.22 3.37 -0.32
C ALA A 547 -20.52 4.79 -0.83
N ALA A 548 -19.49 5.53 -1.28
CA ALA A 548 -19.64 6.88 -1.82
C ALA A 548 -20.52 6.90 -3.08
N GLY A 549 -20.27 6.02 -4.05
CA GLY A 549 -21.07 5.95 -5.27
C GLY A 549 -22.55 5.66 -5.00
N ARG A 550 -22.84 4.74 -4.08
CA ARG A 550 -24.23 4.41 -3.68
C ARG A 550 -24.92 5.54 -2.94
N ALA A 551 -24.23 6.18 -2.00
CA ALA A 551 -24.80 7.27 -1.21
C ALA A 551 -25.06 8.49 -2.10
N ALA A 552 -24.11 8.87 -2.95
CA ALA A 552 -24.27 9.99 -3.88
C ALA A 552 -25.32 9.70 -4.97
N ALA A 553 -25.55 8.45 -5.36
CA ALA A 553 -26.65 8.10 -6.27
C ALA A 553 -28.04 8.38 -5.67
N GLY A 554 -28.15 8.43 -4.34
CA GLY A 554 -29.39 8.73 -3.62
C GLY A 554 -29.56 10.21 -3.23
N ALA A 555 -28.53 11.04 -3.43
CA ALA A 555 -28.65 12.48 -3.29
C ALA A 555 -29.38 13.02 -4.53
N SER A 556 -30.65 13.35 -4.41
CA SER A 556 -31.47 13.99 -5.44
C SER A 556 -32.40 14.98 -4.79
#